data_AF-A0A1S9ZYC8-F1
#
_entry.id   AF-A0A1S9ZYC8-F1
#
_cell.length_a   1.000
_cell.length_b   1.000
_cell.length_c   1.000
_cell.angle_alpha   90.00
_cell.angle_beta   90.00
_cell.angle_gamma   90.00
#
_symmetry.space_group_name_H-M   'P 1'
#
loop_
_entity.id
_entity.type
_entity.pdbx_description
1 polymer ?
#
loop_
_entity_poly.entity_id
_entity_poly.type
_entity_poly.pdbx_seq_one_letter_code
_entity_poly.pdbx_strand_id
1 'polypeptide(L)' 'MKITRCKLSRKTQLRLLEFFIAEVTARTAADLLNIQHNSAALFYHKIRLV' A
#
# COMPACT_ATOMS: atom_id res chain seq x y z
N MET A 1 10.60 -7.94 0.39
CA MET A 1 10.70 -6.46 0.47
C MET A 1 10.61 -6.03 1.93
N LYS A 2 11.55 -5.23 2.45
CA LYS A 2 11.52 -4.70 3.83
C LYS A 2 11.27 -3.19 3.79
N ILE A 3 10.01 -2.78 3.87
CA ILE A 3 9.68 -1.35 3.98
C ILE A 3 9.95 -0.89 5.41
N THR A 4 10.94 -0.03 5.57
CA THR A 4 11.29 0.53 6.87
C THR A 4 10.29 1.63 7.28
N ARG A 5 10.09 1.79 8.59
CA ARG A 5 9.20 2.80 9.18
C ARG A 5 7.78 2.75 8.56
N CYS A 6 7.19 1.57 8.50
CA CYS A 6 5.79 1.37 8.09
C CYS A 6 5.00 0.78 9.25
N LYS A 7 3.87 1.40 9.61
CA LYS A 7 2.98 0.93 10.67
C LYS A 7 1.96 -0.10 10.19
N LEU A 8 1.83 -0.30 8.87
CA LEU A 8 0.89 -1.26 8.30
C LEU A 8 1.34 -2.69 8.60
N SER A 9 0.38 -3.56 8.95
CA SER A 9 0.65 -4.97 9.17
C SER A 9 1.14 -5.63 7.86
N ARG A 10 2.01 -6.65 7.97
CA ARG A 10 2.57 -7.35 6.81
C ARG A 10 1.48 -7.87 5.85
N LYS A 11 0.36 -8.34 6.38
CA LYS A 11 -0.82 -8.78 5.59
C LYS A 11 -1.38 -7.64 4.72
N THR A 12 -1.53 -6.45 5.30
CA THR A 12 -2.04 -5.27 4.58
C THR A 12 -1.05 -4.81 3.52
N GLN A 13 0.25 -4.83 3.83
CA GLN A 13 1.30 -4.49 2.87
C GLN A 13 1.30 -5.42 1.64
N LEU A 14 1.13 -6.73 1.85
CA LEU A 14 1.05 -7.71 0.77
C LEU A 14 -0.19 -7.48 -0.12
N ARG A 15 -1.38 -7.27 0.49
CA ARG A 15 -2.59 -6.95 -0.29
C ARG A 15 -2.46 -5.63 -1.06
N LEU A 16 -1.85 -4.61 -0.47
CA LEU A 16 -1.56 -3.36 -1.18
C LEU A 16 -0.65 -3.61 -2.39
N LEU A 17 0.36 -4.46 -2.24
CA LEU A 17 1.25 -4.82 -3.35
C LEU A 17 0.49 -5.54 -4.47
N GLU A 18 -0.36 -6.50 -4.14
CA GLU A 18 -1.23 -7.20 -5.11
C GLU A 18 -2.10 -6.21 -5.89
N PHE A 19 -2.72 -5.24 -5.19
CA PHE A 19 -3.51 -4.18 -5.84
C PHE A 19 -2.68 -3.31 -6.78
N PHE A 20 -1.48 -2.91 -6.39
CA PHE A 20 -0.63 -2.07 -7.23
C PHE A 20 -0.08 -2.82 -8.44
N ILE A 21 0.19 -4.12 -8.33
CA ILE A 21 0.56 -4.97 -9.47
C ILE A 21 -0.61 -5.08 -10.46
N ALA A 22 -1.85 -5.16 -9.95
CA ALA A 22 -3.08 -5.14 -10.75
C ALA A 22 -3.50 -3.72 -11.20
N GLU A 23 -2.61 -2.74 -11.12
CA GLU A 23 -2.83 -1.33 -11.53
C GLU A 23 -4.00 -0.63 -10.82
N VAL A 24 -4.43 -1.14 -9.66
CA VAL A 24 -5.46 -0.52 -8.84
C VAL A 24 -4.93 0.77 -8.23
N THR A 25 -5.74 1.85 -8.29
CA THR A 25 -5.35 3.13 -7.71
C THR A 25 -5.22 3.05 -6.18
N ALA A 26 -4.30 3.83 -5.61
CA ALA A 26 -4.10 3.87 -4.15
C ALA A 26 -5.35 4.28 -3.37
N ARG A 27 -6.23 5.09 -3.98
CA ARG A 27 -7.52 5.46 -3.37
C ARG A 27 -8.42 4.24 -3.27
N THR A 28 -8.66 3.54 -4.37
CA THR A 28 -9.50 2.33 -4.41
C THR A 28 -8.93 1.23 -3.53
N ALA A 29 -7.62 1.01 -3.55
CA ALA A 29 -6.98 0.02 -2.68
C ALA A 29 -7.15 0.34 -1.20
N ALA A 30 -7.14 1.62 -0.84
CA ALA A 30 -7.39 2.06 0.54
C ALA A 30 -8.85 1.80 0.96
N ASP A 31 -9.82 2.09 0.08
CA ASP A 31 -11.23 1.81 0.32
C ASP A 31 -11.49 0.30 0.50
N LEU A 32 -10.93 -0.53 -0.39
CA LEU A 32 -11.05 -1.99 -0.32
C LEU A 32 -10.44 -2.61 0.95
N LEU A 33 -9.40 -1.97 1.49
CA LEU A 33 -8.72 -2.40 2.71
C LEU A 33 -9.21 -1.69 3.97
N ASN A 34 -10.16 -0.76 3.85
CA ASN A 34 -10.64 0.09 4.94
C ASN A 34 -9.48 0.77 5.70
N ILE A 35 -8.51 1.32 4.97
CA ILE A 35 -7.40 2.11 5.52
C ILE A 35 -7.46 3.56 5.03
N GLN A 36 -6.75 4.45 5.71
CA GLN A 36 -6.67 5.85 5.27
C GLN A 36 -5.97 5.96 3.91
N HIS A 37 -6.56 6.70 2.96
CA HIS A 37 -6.04 6.86 1.59
C HIS A 37 -4.59 7.36 1.55
N ASN A 38 -4.23 8.30 2.43
CA ASN A 38 -2.87 8.83 2.52
C ASN A 38 -1.85 7.74 2.90
N SER A 39 -2.26 6.73 3.66
CA SER A 39 -1.37 5.61 4.02
C SER A 39 -1.08 4.72 2.82
N ALA A 40 -2.10 4.42 1.99
CA ALA A 40 -1.91 3.66 0.76
C ALA A 40 -1.07 4.43 -0.27
N ALA A 41 -1.33 5.74 -0.42
CA ALA A 41 -0.54 6.61 -1.32
C ALA A 41 0.93 6.71 -0.88
N LEU A 42 1.19 6.96 0.41
CA LEU A 42 2.55 6.98 0.95
C LEU A 42 3.26 5.64 0.77
N PHE A 43 2.55 4.53 0.96
CA PHE A 43 3.10 3.19 0.74
C PHE A 43 3.47 2.98 -0.73
N TYR A 44 2.61 3.39 -1.68
CA TYR A 44 2.88 3.33 -3.11
C TYR A 44 4.12 4.13 -3.52
N HIS A 45 4.31 5.33 -2.96
CA HIS A 45 5.53 6.10 -3.19
C HIS A 45 6.77 5.40 -2.63
N LYS A 46 6.69 4.87 -1.40
CA LYS A 46 7.81 4.17 -0.77
C LYS A 46 8.28 2.94 -1.56
N ILE A 47 7.37 2.16 -2.12
CA ILE A 47 7.76 0.96 -2.90
C ILE A 47 8.43 1.30 -4.23
N ARG A 48 8.20 2.49 -4.77
CA ARG A 48 8.84 2.97 -6.02
C ARG A 48 10.21 3.61 -5.80
N LEU A 49 10.54 3.97 -4.56
CA LEU A 49 11.84 4.56 -4.20
C LEU A 49 12.88 3.51 -3.81
N VAL A 50 12.45 2.27 -3.58
CA VAL A 50 13.30 1.11 -3.28
C VAL A 50 13.61 0.38 -4.57
#